data_AF-A0A175WBP8-F1
#
_entry.id   AF-A0A175WBP8-F1
#
_cell.length_a   1.000
_cell.length_b   1.000
_cell.length_c   1.000
_cell.angle_alpha   90.00
_cell.angle_beta   90.00
_cell.angle_gamma   90.00
#
_symmetry.space_group_name_H-M   'P 1'
#
loop_
_entity.id
_entity.type
_entity.pdbx_description
1 polymer ?
#
loop_
_entity_poly.entity_id
_entity_poly.type
_entity_poly.pdbx_seq_one_letter_code
_entity_poly.pdbx_strand_id
1 'polypeptide(L)'
;MPTRKHIFSYIAMLETGVVNLQPGDLENVLGLSVENSLFVLLQFLTDPSSRVSPIAVTRIVSNVGRPGVSLLMPPPARPLMRPLSTSYHAVSYEPFNGKWEDNFAGTSLHLSFTKNEFPIDYGVSGIRDHQVFLVEIVITVHNSGEWVADVDLLGTFVDDAFTNMLTLRTPTGRVCKHSDALVAEVQQNVTSIDTWEEVLDKLPGISITGGGGGDMSYAR
;
A
#
# COMPACT_ATOMS: atom_id res chain seq x y z
N MET A 1 23.02 -1.95 -7.65
CA MET A 1 22.27 -1.49 -6.46
C MET A 1 21.33 -2.61 -6.03
N PRO A 2 21.22 -2.93 -4.73
CA PRO A 2 20.28 -3.94 -4.27
C PRO A 2 18.84 -3.51 -4.59
N THR A 3 18.03 -4.47 -5.01
CA THR A 3 16.58 -4.30 -5.20
C THR A 3 15.83 -4.91 -4.01
N ARG A 4 14.52 -4.66 -3.89
CA ARG A 4 13.65 -5.31 -2.89
C ARG A 4 13.91 -6.82 -2.77
N LYS A 5 14.03 -7.50 -3.92
CA LYS A 5 14.24 -8.95 -4.02
C LYS A 5 15.54 -9.37 -3.32
N HIS A 6 16.60 -8.60 -3.52
CA HIS A 6 17.88 -8.84 -2.85
C HIS A 6 17.75 -8.63 -1.34
N ILE A 7 17.03 -7.59 -0.91
CA ILE A 7 16.81 -7.33 0.52
C ILE A 7 16.08 -8.50 1.20
N PHE A 8 14.99 -9.00 0.63
CA PHE A 8 14.27 -10.14 1.21
C PHE A 8 15.09 -11.44 1.19
N SER A 9 15.87 -11.68 0.13
CA SER A 9 16.82 -12.79 0.09
C SER A 9 17.84 -12.71 1.23
N TYR A 10 18.44 -11.53 1.46
CA TYR A 10 19.38 -11.33 2.56
C TYR A 10 18.73 -11.45 3.94
N ILE A 11 17.53 -10.91 4.14
CA ILE A 11 16.81 -11.05 5.42
C ILE A 11 16.52 -12.53 5.68
N ALA A 12 16.01 -13.28 4.70
CA ALA A 12 15.74 -14.71 4.86
C ALA A 12 17.00 -15.49 5.28
N MET A 13 18.15 -15.20 4.66
CA MET A 13 19.43 -15.79 5.03
C MET A 13 19.87 -15.39 6.44
N LEU A 14 19.78 -14.10 6.81
CA LEU A 14 20.23 -13.60 8.11
C LEU A 14 19.37 -14.10 9.27
N GLU A 15 18.05 -14.18 9.07
CA GLU A 15 17.10 -14.62 10.11
C GLU A 15 17.13 -16.14 10.32
N THR A 16 17.39 -16.92 9.27
CA THR A 16 17.36 -18.40 9.37
C THR A 16 18.74 -19.04 9.43
N GLY A 17 19.79 -18.35 8.97
CA GLY A 17 21.15 -18.87 8.80
C GLY A 17 21.33 -19.91 7.68
N VAL A 18 20.25 -20.34 7.01
CA VAL A 18 20.29 -21.47 6.05
C VAL A 18 19.50 -21.23 4.76
N VAL A 19 18.45 -20.41 4.79
CA VAL A 19 17.57 -20.18 3.64
C VAL A 19 18.21 -19.20 2.68
N ASN A 20 18.75 -19.71 1.56
CA ASN A 20 19.37 -18.91 0.50
C ASN A 20 18.46 -18.77 -0.72
N LEU A 21 17.59 -17.76 -0.72
CA LEU A 21 16.62 -17.55 -1.79
C LEU A 21 17.27 -16.82 -2.98
N GLN A 22 17.02 -17.29 -4.20
CA GLN A 22 17.43 -16.56 -5.38
C GLN A 22 16.54 -15.32 -5.56
N PRO A 23 17.09 -14.11 -5.74
CA PRO A 23 16.28 -12.92 -5.94
C PRO A 23 15.29 -13.00 -7.12
N GLY A 24 15.55 -13.85 -8.11
CA GLY A 24 14.63 -14.10 -9.24
C GLY A 24 13.30 -14.72 -8.80
N ASP A 25 13.30 -15.56 -7.76
CA ASP A 25 12.10 -16.22 -7.24
C ASP A 25 11.24 -15.27 -6.39
N LEU A 26 11.76 -14.08 -6.09
CA LEU A 26 11.15 -13.10 -5.19
C LEU A 26 10.52 -11.92 -5.95
N GLU A 27 10.21 -12.09 -7.23
CA GLU A 27 9.69 -11.05 -8.12
C GLU A 27 8.53 -10.27 -7.48
N ASN A 28 7.51 -11.00 -7.06
CA ASN A 28 6.26 -10.47 -6.52
C ASN A 28 6.22 -10.44 -5.00
N VAL A 29 7.34 -10.71 -4.33
CA VAL A 29 7.40 -10.73 -2.87
C VAL A 29 7.47 -9.31 -2.33
N LEU A 30 6.56 -9.02 -1.41
CA LEU A 30 6.33 -7.71 -0.79
C LEU A 30 6.58 -7.71 0.72
N GLY A 31 6.62 -8.90 1.31
CA GLY A 31 6.94 -9.09 2.72
C GLY A 31 7.50 -10.49 3.00
N LEU A 32 8.07 -10.65 4.17
CA LEU A 32 8.65 -11.90 4.65
C LEU A 32 8.26 -12.07 6.12
N SER A 33 7.68 -13.21 6.47
CA SER A 33 7.43 -13.60 7.86
C SER A 33 8.38 -14.73 8.24
N VAL A 34 9.13 -14.55 9.33
CA VAL A 34 9.97 -15.58 9.94
C VAL A 34 9.72 -15.56 11.44
N GLU A 35 9.32 -16.71 11.99
CA GLU A 35 9.00 -16.86 13.41
C GLU A 35 8.00 -15.79 13.92
N ASN A 36 8.48 -14.82 14.71
CA ASN A 36 7.70 -13.72 15.31
C ASN A 36 8.01 -12.35 14.68
N SER A 37 8.56 -12.36 13.47
CA SER A 37 9.00 -11.18 12.75
C SER A 37 8.32 -11.11 11.40
N LEU A 38 7.60 -10.02 11.15
CA LEU A 38 7.08 -9.67 9.85
C LEU A 38 7.91 -8.51 9.28
N PHE A 39 8.59 -8.76 8.17
CA PHE A 39 9.38 -7.78 7.44
C PHE A 39 8.59 -7.31 6.23
N VAL A 40 8.27 -6.02 6.17
CA VAL A 40 7.52 -5.41 5.07
C VAL A 40 8.21 -4.15 4.59
N LEU A 41 7.96 -3.77 3.34
CA LEU A 41 8.47 -2.50 2.84
C LEU A 41 7.84 -1.35 3.64
N LEU A 42 8.68 -0.41 4.08
CA LEU A 42 8.26 0.73 4.88
C LEU A 42 7.23 1.59 4.15
N GLN A 43 7.28 1.64 2.82
CA GLN A 43 6.30 2.33 1.98
C GLN A 43 4.86 1.83 2.15
N PHE A 44 4.63 0.58 2.56
CA PHE A 44 3.29 0.08 2.86
C PHE A 44 2.69 0.69 4.13
N LEU A 45 3.54 1.19 5.03
CA LEU A 45 3.15 1.68 6.35
C LEU A 45 3.30 3.20 6.48
N THR A 46 3.77 3.85 5.42
CA THR A 46 4.04 5.28 5.43
C THR A 46 2.99 5.99 4.59
N ASP A 47 2.58 7.17 5.03
CA ASP A 47 1.74 8.07 4.24
C ASP A 47 2.32 8.21 2.82
N PRO A 48 1.50 8.09 1.75
CA PRO A 48 1.97 8.23 0.37
C PRO A 48 2.68 9.56 0.05
N SER A 49 2.42 10.62 0.82
CA SER A 49 3.09 11.91 0.72
C SER A 49 4.50 11.93 1.30
N SER A 50 4.87 10.87 2.01
CA SER A 50 6.18 10.69 2.61
C SER A 50 7.13 10.01 1.64
N ARG A 51 8.32 10.60 1.48
CA ARG A 51 9.39 9.99 0.69
C ARG A 51 10.14 9.01 1.57
N VAL A 52 9.97 7.72 1.30
CA VAL A 52 10.76 6.63 1.87
C VAL A 52 11.51 5.90 0.77
N SER A 53 12.61 5.25 1.11
CA SER A 53 13.34 4.45 0.12
C SER A 53 12.47 3.26 -0.34
N PRO A 54 12.40 2.96 -1.65
CA PRO A 54 11.60 1.85 -2.18
C PRO A 54 12.12 0.46 -1.75
N ILE A 55 13.32 0.41 -1.14
CA ILE A 55 13.93 -0.81 -0.60
C ILE A 55 14.03 -0.78 0.94
N ALA A 56 13.51 0.26 1.60
CA ALA A 56 13.47 0.30 3.05
C ALA A 56 12.49 -0.76 3.55
N VAL A 57 12.98 -1.66 4.40
CA VAL A 57 12.19 -2.69 5.05
C VAL A 57 12.17 -2.39 6.55
N THR A 58 11.00 -2.55 7.16
CA THR A 58 10.84 -2.47 8.61
C THR A 58 10.38 -3.81 9.16
N ARG A 59 10.75 -4.08 10.41
CA ARG A 59 10.36 -5.27 11.16
C ARG A 59 9.21 -4.92 12.10
N ILE A 60 8.09 -5.60 11.92
CA ILE A 60 6.95 -5.60 12.84
C ILE A 60 7.04 -6.86 13.70
N VAL A 61 6.84 -6.73 15.00
CA VAL A 61 6.70 -7.88 15.91
C VAL A 61 5.30 -8.46 15.69
N SER A 62 5.21 -9.45 14.81
CA SER A 62 4.00 -10.17 14.44
C SER A 62 4.38 -11.42 13.65
N ASN A 63 3.45 -12.35 13.48
CA ASN A 63 3.62 -13.50 12.60
C ASN A 63 2.34 -13.75 11.80
N VAL A 64 2.48 -14.52 10.72
CA VAL A 64 1.34 -14.93 9.88
C VAL A 64 0.73 -16.26 10.34
N GLY A 65 1.05 -16.72 11.56
CA GLY A 65 0.54 -17.97 12.13
C GLY A 65 1.06 -19.25 11.45
N ARG A 66 2.19 -19.18 10.72
CA ARG A 66 2.74 -20.31 9.95
C ARG A 66 4.17 -20.64 10.37
N PRO A 67 4.55 -21.92 10.43
CA PRO A 67 5.93 -22.32 10.68
C PRO A 67 6.82 -22.01 9.46
N GLY A 68 8.10 -21.80 9.72
CA GLY A 68 9.10 -21.52 8.69
C GLY A 68 9.07 -20.07 8.18
N VAL A 69 9.45 -19.92 6.91
CA VAL A 69 9.55 -18.66 6.17
C VAL A 69 8.36 -18.53 5.24
N SER A 70 7.53 -17.50 5.44
CA SER A 70 6.43 -17.16 4.55
C SER A 70 6.76 -15.90 3.76
N LEU A 71 6.83 -16.01 2.44
CA LEU A 71 7.08 -14.93 1.50
C LEU A 71 5.74 -14.41 0.99
N LEU A 72 5.39 -13.20 1.37
CA LEU A 72 4.08 -12.62 1.11
C LEU A 72 4.05 -12.00 -0.29
N MET A 73 3.11 -12.44 -1.12
CA MET A 73 2.91 -11.93 -2.48
C MET A 73 1.43 -11.69 -2.76
N PRO A 74 1.07 -10.71 -3.61
CA PRO A 74 -0.32 -10.52 -4.01
C PRO A 74 -0.75 -11.60 -5.01
N PRO A 75 -2.06 -11.82 -5.20
CA PRO A 75 -2.55 -12.70 -6.24
C PRO A 75 -2.12 -12.19 -7.62
N PRO A 76 -1.94 -13.09 -8.61
CA PRO A 76 -1.67 -12.70 -9.99
C PRO A 76 -2.88 -12.07 -10.68
N ALA A 77 -4.08 -12.27 -10.13
CA ALA A 77 -5.30 -11.66 -10.61
C ALA A 77 -5.28 -10.15 -10.41
N ARG A 78 -5.97 -9.41 -11.28
CA ARG A 78 -6.09 -7.96 -11.11
C ARG A 78 -6.91 -7.64 -9.85
N PRO A 79 -6.49 -6.64 -9.05
CA PRO A 79 -7.26 -6.12 -7.93
C PRO A 79 -8.69 -5.74 -8.37
N LEU A 80 -9.67 -6.12 -7.57
CA LEU A 80 -11.07 -5.81 -7.83
C LEU A 80 -11.46 -4.48 -7.19
N MET A 81 -12.50 -3.85 -7.73
CA MET A 81 -13.16 -2.70 -7.11
C MET A 81 -14.67 -2.90 -7.21
N ARG A 82 -15.42 -2.41 -6.22
CA ARG A 82 -16.87 -2.46 -6.27
C ARG A 82 -17.38 -1.63 -7.46
N PRO A 83 -18.49 -2.03 -8.10
CA PRO A 83 -19.13 -1.19 -9.11
C PRO A 83 -19.52 0.17 -8.52
N LEU A 84 -19.54 1.20 -9.36
CA LEU A 84 -20.15 2.47 -9.00
C LEU A 84 -21.61 2.28 -8.59
N SER A 85 -22.03 3.04 -7.59
CA SER A 85 -23.45 3.10 -7.20
C SER A 85 -24.29 3.57 -8.39
N THR A 86 -25.49 3.00 -8.54
CA THR A 86 -26.45 3.42 -9.57
C THR A 86 -27.21 4.70 -9.21
N SER A 87 -27.02 5.22 -8.00
CA SER A 87 -27.64 6.49 -7.60
C SER A 87 -27.02 7.65 -8.36
N TYR A 88 -27.84 8.40 -9.11
CA TYR A 88 -27.41 9.59 -9.84
C TYR A 88 -26.82 10.70 -8.95
N HIS A 89 -27.10 10.66 -7.64
CA HIS A 89 -26.50 11.55 -6.62
C HIS A 89 -25.19 11.02 -6.03
N ALA A 90 -24.66 9.89 -6.48
CA ALA A 90 -23.46 9.29 -5.86
C ALA A 90 -22.21 10.14 -6.02
N VAL A 91 -22.15 10.97 -7.07
CA VAL A 91 -20.96 11.70 -7.45
C VAL A 91 -21.33 13.16 -7.62
N SER A 92 -20.89 14.02 -6.68
CA SER A 92 -21.06 15.46 -6.73
C SER A 92 -19.72 16.13 -6.56
N TYR A 93 -19.08 16.45 -7.68
CA TYR A 93 -17.78 17.09 -7.68
C TYR A 93 -17.88 18.55 -7.25
N GLU A 94 -17.38 18.87 -6.06
CA GLU A 94 -17.27 20.24 -5.57
C GLU A 94 -15.87 20.83 -5.83
N PRO A 95 -15.77 22.13 -6.16
CA PRO A 95 -14.49 22.82 -6.20
C PRO A 95 -13.78 22.76 -4.86
N PHE A 96 -12.45 22.62 -4.87
CA PHE A 96 -11.67 22.60 -3.64
C PHE A 96 -11.84 23.92 -2.88
N ASN A 97 -12.44 23.86 -1.69
CA ASN A 97 -12.77 25.02 -0.87
C ASN A 97 -11.60 25.54 -0.01
N GLY A 98 -10.42 24.92 -0.11
CA GLY A 98 -9.23 25.28 0.66
C GLY A 98 -9.16 24.68 2.07
N LYS A 99 -10.19 23.93 2.49
CA LYS A 99 -10.20 23.26 3.80
C LYS A 99 -9.65 21.84 3.68
N TRP A 100 -8.97 21.42 4.74
CA TRP A 100 -8.52 20.05 4.91
C TRP A 100 -9.53 19.34 5.80
N GLU A 101 -10.34 18.47 5.22
CA GLU A 101 -11.35 17.68 5.92
C GLU A 101 -11.00 16.20 5.77
N ASP A 102 -11.16 15.44 6.86
CA ASP A 102 -10.99 13.98 6.84
C ASP A 102 -12.33 13.32 6.47
N ASN A 103 -12.57 13.23 5.17
CA ASN A 103 -13.80 12.65 4.62
C ASN A 103 -13.75 11.11 4.54
N PHE A 104 -12.62 10.51 4.94
CA PHE A 104 -12.37 9.07 4.83
C PHE A 104 -12.14 8.41 6.18
N ALA A 105 -12.55 9.02 7.29
CA ALA A 105 -12.37 8.50 8.65
C ALA A 105 -12.97 7.09 8.88
N GLY A 106 -13.95 6.67 8.08
CA GLY A 106 -14.52 5.32 8.09
C GLY A 106 -13.69 4.28 7.33
N THR A 107 -12.58 4.68 6.72
CA THR A 107 -11.74 3.83 5.89
C THR A 107 -10.82 2.96 6.74
N SER A 108 -10.76 1.68 6.40
CA SER A 108 -9.87 0.71 7.03
C SER A 108 -9.22 -0.19 5.98
N LEU A 109 -8.00 -0.63 6.26
CA LEU A 109 -7.27 -1.59 5.44
C LEU A 109 -7.22 -2.93 6.16
N HIS A 110 -7.54 -4.01 5.46
CA HIS A 110 -7.57 -5.37 6.01
C HIS A 110 -6.63 -6.26 5.22
N LEU A 111 -5.65 -6.85 5.90
CA LEU A 111 -4.79 -7.88 5.31
C LEU A 111 -5.43 -9.24 5.55
N SER A 112 -5.57 -10.01 4.48
CA SER A 112 -6.07 -11.39 4.53
C SER A 112 -5.18 -12.31 3.71
N PHE A 113 -5.16 -13.59 4.08
CA PHE A 113 -4.49 -14.64 3.34
C PHE A 113 -5.52 -15.38 2.47
N THR A 114 -5.13 -15.73 1.25
CA THR A 114 -5.93 -16.67 0.47
C THR A 114 -5.54 -18.10 0.87
N LYS A 115 -6.09 -19.10 0.15
CA LYS A 115 -5.71 -20.50 0.34
C LYS A 115 -4.52 -20.91 -0.54
N ASN A 116 -4.00 -19.99 -1.35
CA ASN A 116 -2.93 -20.29 -2.29
C ASN A 116 -1.58 -20.14 -1.60
N GLU A 117 -0.84 -21.24 -1.57
CA GLU A 117 0.53 -21.29 -1.08
C GLU A 117 1.36 -22.20 -1.99
N PHE A 118 2.62 -21.83 -2.19
CA PHE A 118 3.51 -22.54 -3.09
C PHE A 118 4.86 -22.76 -2.39
N PRO A 119 5.30 -24.02 -2.19
CA PRO A 119 6.61 -24.26 -1.61
C PRO A 119 7.71 -23.78 -2.57
N ILE A 120 8.77 -23.19 -2.02
CA ILE A 120 9.98 -22.86 -2.77
C ILE A 120 11.07 -23.88 -2.43
N ASP A 121 11.73 -24.38 -3.48
CA ASP A 121 13.00 -25.08 -3.32
C ASP A 121 14.14 -24.06 -3.19
N TYR A 122 14.87 -24.14 -2.09
CA TYR A 122 16.00 -23.25 -1.77
C TYR A 122 17.35 -23.99 -1.78
N GLY A 123 17.40 -25.16 -2.42
CA GLY A 123 18.65 -25.85 -2.75
C GLY A 123 19.30 -26.63 -1.60
N VAL A 124 18.61 -26.80 -0.47
CA VAL A 124 19.10 -27.66 0.62
C VAL A 124 18.57 -29.08 0.44
N SER A 125 19.43 -29.96 -0.05
CA SER A 125 19.13 -31.40 -0.18
C SER A 125 19.03 -32.06 1.19
N GLY A 126 17.97 -32.83 1.45
CA GLY A 126 17.83 -33.69 2.63
C GLY A 126 16.87 -33.20 3.71
N ILE A 127 16.34 -31.98 3.61
CA ILE A 127 15.23 -31.51 4.44
C ILE A 127 13.93 -31.88 3.73
N ARG A 128 13.14 -32.79 4.32
CA ARG A 128 11.89 -33.30 3.73
C ARG A 128 10.72 -32.31 3.88
N ASP A 129 10.77 -31.45 4.88
CA ASP A 129 9.75 -30.45 5.16
C ASP A 129 10.19 -29.12 4.53
N HIS A 130 9.48 -28.68 3.49
CA HIS A 130 9.68 -27.34 2.93
C HIS A 130 9.43 -26.31 4.03
N GLN A 131 10.46 -25.55 4.39
CA GLN A 131 10.36 -24.49 5.39
C GLN A 131 10.10 -23.13 4.76
N VAL A 132 9.94 -23.05 3.44
CA VAL A 132 9.76 -21.79 2.71
C VAL A 132 8.56 -21.88 1.79
N PHE A 133 7.61 -20.95 1.95
CA PHE A 133 6.40 -20.88 1.16
C PHE A 133 6.19 -19.47 0.61
N LEU A 134 5.81 -19.36 -0.65
CA LEU A 134 5.06 -18.21 -1.13
C LEU A 134 3.65 -18.31 -0.57
N VAL A 135 3.18 -17.23 0.04
CA VAL A 135 1.84 -17.14 0.61
C VAL A 135 1.13 -15.96 -0.04
N GLU A 136 -0.01 -16.25 -0.65
CA GLU A 136 -0.80 -15.23 -1.32
C GLU A 136 -1.58 -14.39 -0.28
N ILE A 137 -1.43 -13.07 -0.37
CA ILE A 137 -2.09 -12.09 0.48
C ILE A 137 -2.95 -11.15 -0.35
N VAL A 138 -4.04 -10.67 0.24
CA VAL A 138 -4.87 -9.60 -0.32
C VAL A 138 -4.99 -8.52 0.73
N ILE A 139 -4.79 -7.26 0.33
CA ILE A 139 -5.10 -6.10 1.15
C ILE A 139 -6.35 -5.47 0.57
N THR A 140 -7.41 -5.41 1.37
CA THR A 140 -8.69 -4.81 0.96
C THR A 140 -8.92 -3.49 1.68
N VAL A 141 -9.55 -2.58 0.97
CA VAL A 141 -10.05 -1.31 1.49
C VAL A 141 -11.51 -1.47 1.84
N HIS A 142 -11.87 -1.11 3.07
CA HIS A 142 -13.25 -1.05 3.53
C HIS A 142 -13.58 0.37 3.96
N ASN A 143 -14.82 0.81 3.71
CA ASN A 143 -15.35 2.07 4.22
C ASN A 143 -16.62 1.79 5.03
N SER A 144 -16.66 2.23 6.29
CA SER A 144 -17.80 2.00 7.19
C SER A 144 -18.23 0.52 7.27
N GLY A 145 -17.26 -0.39 7.21
CA GLY A 145 -17.46 -1.84 7.26
C GLY A 145 -17.72 -2.51 5.92
N GLU A 146 -18.00 -1.78 4.85
CA GLU A 146 -18.27 -2.33 3.52
C GLU A 146 -17.00 -2.41 2.67
N TRP A 147 -16.82 -3.51 1.93
CA TRP A 147 -15.69 -3.66 1.01
C TRP A 147 -15.81 -2.68 -0.16
N VAL A 148 -14.70 -2.02 -0.49
CA VAL A 148 -14.61 -1.04 -1.57
C VAL A 148 -13.75 -1.54 -2.71
N ALA A 149 -12.51 -1.94 -2.44
CA ALA A 149 -11.57 -2.38 -3.47
C ALA A 149 -10.41 -3.18 -2.87
N ASP A 150 -9.70 -3.90 -3.71
CA ASP A 150 -8.42 -4.50 -3.41
C ASP A 150 -7.30 -3.51 -3.76
N VAL A 151 -6.24 -3.48 -2.94
CA VAL A 151 -5.08 -2.62 -3.18
C VAL A 151 -4.15 -3.28 -4.19
N ASP A 152 -3.80 -2.56 -5.26
CA ASP A 152 -2.78 -2.99 -6.22
C ASP A 152 -1.37 -2.82 -5.65
N LEU A 153 -0.92 -3.75 -4.82
CA LEU A 153 0.36 -3.64 -4.14
C LEU A 153 1.58 -3.64 -5.08
N LEU A 154 1.47 -4.24 -6.28
CA LEU A 154 2.57 -4.22 -7.25
C LEU A 154 2.54 -2.90 -8.03
N GLY A 155 1.41 -2.52 -8.60
CA GLY A 155 1.29 -1.28 -9.37
C GLY A 155 1.55 -0.02 -8.54
N THR A 156 1.16 -0.03 -7.27
CA THR A 156 1.35 1.12 -6.36
C THR A 156 2.83 1.36 -6.01
N PHE A 157 3.60 0.29 -5.81
CA PHE A 157 4.93 0.39 -5.18
C PHE A 157 6.09 -0.15 -6.02
N VAL A 158 5.83 -0.92 -7.07
CA VAL A 158 6.85 -1.49 -7.96
C VAL A 158 7.01 -0.60 -9.19
N ASP A 159 5.90 -0.16 -9.79
CA ASP A 159 5.89 0.44 -11.12
C ASP A 159 6.16 1.95 -11.13
N ASP A 160 6.65 2.52 -10.03
CA ASP A 160 6.96 3.95 -9.85
C ASP A 160 5.76 4.89 -10.16
N ALA A 161 4.54 4.33 -10.29
CA ALA A 161 3.34 5.07 -10.69
C ALA A 161 2.97 6.16 -9.68
N PHE A 162 3.35 6.00 -8.40
CA PHE A 162 3.19 7.00 -7.35
C PHE A 162 4.12 8.22 -7.48
N THR A 163 5.14 8.18 -8.34
CA THR A 163 6.02 9.34 -8.56
C THR A 163 5.27 10.54 -9.18
N ASN A 164 4.09 10.31 -9.77
CA ASN A 164 3.23 11.38 -10.28
C ASN A 164 2.29 11.98 -9.22
N MET A 165 2.29 11.49 -7.98
CA MET A 165 1.53 12.15 -6.92
C MET A 165 2.26 13.44 -6.52
N LEU A 166 1.69 14.58 -6.91
CA LEU A 166 2.14 15.88 -6.43
C LEU A 166 1.83 15.99 -4.94
N THR A 167 2.83 15.68 -4.11
CA THR A 167 2.75 15.93 -2.68
C THR A 167 2.84 17.44 -2.45
N LEU A 168 1.70 18.11 -2.29
CA LEU A 168 1.63 19.48 -1.79
C LEU A 168 1.99 19.47 -0.30
N ARG A 169 3.29 19.38 -0.01
CA ARG A 169 3.78 19.73 1.32
C ARG A 169 3.65 21.22 1.46
N THR A 170 2.74 21.69 2.31
CA THR A 170 2.97 22.98 2.94
C THR A 170 4.19 22.81 3.84
N PRO A 171 5.32 23.50 3.60
CA PRO A 171 6.39 23.51 4.59
C PRO A 171 5.78 24.13 5.84
N THR A 172 5.70 23.33 6.89
CA THR A 172 5.33 23.70 8.26
C THR A 172 5.50 25.20 8.51
N GLY A 173 4.38 25.91 8.63
CA GLY A 173 4.34 27.30 9.11
C GLY A 173 4.65 28.41 8.10
N ARG A 174 4.98 28.14 6.84
CA ARG A 174 5.01 29.20 5.81
C ARG A 174 3.66 29.26 5.11
N VAL A 175 2.82 30.22 5.50
CA VAL A 175 1.72 30.67 4.64
C VAL A 175 2.36 31.11 3.34
N CYS A 176 2.23 30.30 2.29
CA CYS A 176 2.72 30.72 0.99
C CYS A 176 1.87 31.94 0.57
N LYS A 177 2.52 33.07 0.34
CA LYS A 177 1.84 34.29 -0.11
C LYS A 177 1.54 34.17 -1.59
N HIS A 178 0.43 33.52 -1.92
CA HIS A 178 -0.12 33.53 -3.26
C HIS A 178 -1.06 34.74 -3.41
N SER A 179 -1.16 35.26 -4.63
CA SER A 179 -2.19 36.26 -4.92
C SER A 179 -3.58 35.65 -4.83
N ASP A 180 -4.59 36.42 -4.40
CA ASP A 180 -5.98 35.95 -4.35
C ASP A 180 -6.46 35.44 -5.71
N ALA A 181 -5.96 36.02 -6.80
CA ALA A 181 -6.24 35.57 -8.17
C ALA A 181 -5.72 34.15 -8.43
N LEU A 182 -4.48 33.84 -8.01
CA LEU A 182 -3.90 32.51 -8.16
C LEU A 182 -4.63 31.47 -7.28
N VAL A 183 -5.02 31.85 -6.07
CA VAL A 183 -5.82 30.98 -5.19
C VAL A 183 -7.17 30.67 -5.84
N ALA A 184 -7.87 31.69 -6.34
CA ALA A 184 -9.14 31.51 -7.03
C ALA A 184 -9.01 30.65 -8.30
N GLU A 185 -7.94 30.82 -9.08
CA GLU A 185 -7.65 30.01 -10.26
C GLU A 185 -7.43 28.53 -9.90
N VAL A 186 -6.67 28.25 -8.84
CA VAL A 186 -6.46 26.88 -8.35
C VAL A 186 -7.76 26.27 -7.83
N GLN A 187 -8.55 27.01 -7.05
CA GLN A 187 -9.84 26.52 -6.52
C GLN A 187 -10.85 26.21 -7.62
N GLN A 188 -10.82 26.93 -8.75
CA GLN A 188 -11.70 26.65 -9.89
C GLN A 188 -11.23 25.45 -10.75
N ASN A 189 -9.94 25.16 -10.75
CA ASN A 189 -9.35 24.11 -11.60
C ASN A 189 -9.09 22.80 -10.85
N VAL A 190 -9.35 22.75 -9.55
CA VAL A 190 -9.09 21.59 -8.71
C VAL A 190 -10.37 21.14 -8.02
N THR A 191 -10.67 19.86 -8.18
CA THR A 191 -11.86 19.22 -7.62
C THR A 191 -11.50 18.53 -6.30
N SER A 192 -12.34 18.71 -5.28
CA SER A 192 -12.24 17.91 -4.06
C SER A 192 -12.76 16.50 -4.32
N ILE A 193 -12.10 15.50 -3.74
CA ILE A 193 -12.62 14.14 -3.64
C ILE A 193 -12.91 13.87 -2.17
N ASP A 194 -14.19 13.74 -1.86
CA ASP A 194 -14.73 13.62 -0.51
C ASP A 194 -15.48 12.29 -0.31
N THR A 195 -15.80 11.55 -1.39
CA THR A 195 -16.48 10.26 -1.28
C THR A 195 -15.74 9.13 -2.01
N TRP A 196 -16.02 7.88 -1.63
CA TRP A 196 -15.47 6.72 -2.34
C TRP A 196 -16.05 6.56 -3.74
N GLU A 197 -17.28 7.00 -3.94
CA GLU A 197 -17.94 7.06 -5.24
C GLU A 197 -17.16 7.97 -6.21
N GLU A 198 -16.67 9.12 -5.74
CA GLU A 198 -15.79 10.01 -6.51
C GLU A 198 -14.38 9.43 -6.73
N VAL A 199 -13.83 8.68 -5.77
CA VAL A 199 -12.53 7.98 -5.95
C VAL A 199 -12.64 6.89 -7.03
N LEU A 200 -13.75 6.15 -7.03
CA LEU A 200 -14.00 5.06 -7.96
C LEU A 200 -14.38 5.57 -9.36
N ASP A 201 -14.96 6.76 -9.44
CA ASP A 201 -15.31 7.39 -10.70
C ASP A 201 -14.06 8.05 -11.31
N LYS A 202 -13.73 7.67 -12.55
CA LYS A 202 -12.47 8.08 -13.20
C LYS A 202 -12.62 9.48 -13.78
N LEU A 203 -12.38 10.52 -12.97
CA LEU A 203 -12.31 11.88 -13.49
C LEU A 203 -11.12 12.12 -14.42
N PRO A 204 -11.30 12.85 -15.53
CA PRO A 204 -10.21 13.52 -16.23
C PRO A 204 -9.90 14.87 -15.57
N GLY A 205 -8.88 14.95 -14.70
CA GLY A 205 -8.49 16.21 -14.05
C GLY A 205 -7.49 16.06 -12.90
N ILE A 206 -7.11 17.17 -12.27
CA ILE A 206 -6.35 17.20 -11.02
C ILE A 206 -7.34 17.20 -9.87
N SER A 207 -7.26 16.20 -9.00
CA SER A 207 -8.12 16.08 -7.82
C SER A 207 -7.29 16.06 -6.54
N ILE A 208 -7.84 16.59 -5.45
CA ILE A 208 -7.22 16.59 -4.12
C ILE A 208 -8.07 15.72 -3.18
N THR A 209 -7.41 14.82 -2.45
CA THR A 209 -7.97 14.19 -1.25
C THR A 209 -7.41 14.90 -0.02
N GLY A 210 -8.28 15.22 0.94
CA GLY A 210 -7.87 15.76 2.24
C GLY A 210 -7.17 14.69 3.07
N GLY A 211 -5.93 14.94 3.50
CA GLY A 211 -5.23 14.10 4.47
C GLY A 211 -5.27 14.73 5.86
N GLY A 212 -6.05 14.17 6.78
CA GLY A 212 -5.89 14.46 8.20
C GLY A 212 -4.54 13.88 8.66
N GLY A 213 -3.63 14.71 9.17
CA GLY A 213 -2.34 14.27 9.71
C GLY A 213 -2.46 13.48 11.02
N GLY A 214 -3.22 12.39 11.01
CA GLY A 214 -3.36 11.46 12.13
C GLY A 214 -2.39 10.30 11.97
N ASP A 215 -1.50 10.13 12.93
CA ASP A 215 -0.64 8.95 13.05
C ASP A 215 -1.48 7.66 12.92
N MET A 216 -1.24 6.89 11.85
CA MET A 216 -1.74 5.53 11.72
C MET A 216 -1.26 4.73 12.93
N SER A 217 -2.16 4.53 13.89
CA SER A 217 -1.93 3.73 15.08
C SER A 217 -2.27 2.28 14.73
N TYR A 218 -1.27 1.40 14.83
CA TYR A 218 -1.41 -0.03 14.57
C TYR A 218 -2.54 -0.63 15.42
N ALA A 219 -3.54 -1.21 14.77
CA ALA A 219 -4.42 -2.17 15.42
C ALA A 219 -3.61 -3.46 15.67
N ARG A 220 -3.63 -3.93 16.93
CA ARG A 220 -3.05 -5.20 17.37
C ARG A 220 -3.80 -6.39 16.81
#